data_AF-A0A949IB10-F1
#
_entry.id   AF-A0A949IB10-F1
#
_cell.length_a   1.000
_cell.length_b   1.000
_cell.length_c   1.000
_cell.angle_alpha   90.00
_cell.angle_beta   90.00
_cell.angle_gamma   90.00
#
_symmetry.space_group_name_H-M   'P 1'
#
loop_
_entity.id
_entity.type
_entity.pdbx_description
1 polymer ?
#
loop_
_entity_poly.entity_id
_entity_poly.type
_entity_poly.pdbx_seq_one_letter_code
_entity_poly.pdbx_strand_id
1 'polypeptide(L)' 'AMYLAKTLTLRSLPEIGRRFGGRDHTTVLHAVRKIGDERQRDAELNRQLHVLEQTLKG' A
#
# COMPACT_ATOMS: atom_id res chain seq x y z
N ALA A 1 -0.79 4.85 -0.70
CA ALA A 1 -1.77 4.78 0.40
C ALA A 1 -2.31 3.36 0.66
N MET A 2 -3.02 2.72 -0.29
CA MET A 2 -3.57 1.35 -0.11
C MET A 2 -2.49 0.28 0.14
N TYR A 3 -1.35 0.35 -0.58
CA TYR A 3 -0.19 -0.51 -0.32
C TYR A 3 0.29 -0.41 1.13
N LEU A 4 0.58 0.80 1.60
CA LEU A 4 1.01 1.06 2.97
C LEU A 4 -0.03 0.61 4.00
N ALA A 5 -1.32 0.85 3.76
CA ALA A 5 -2.38 0.35 4.64
C ALA A 5 -2.35 -1.17 4.75
N LYS A 6 -2.02 -1.89 3.67
CA LYS A 6 -1.91 -3.35 3.70
C LYS A 6 -0.63 -3.84 4.38
N THR A 7 0.47 -3.11 4.23
CA THR A 7 1.79 -3.47 4.82
C THR A 7 1.91 -3.10 6.30
N LEU A 8 1.29 -1.98 6.71
CA LEU A 8 1.41 -1.43 8.06
C LEU A 8 0.27 -1.85 9.00
N THR A 9 -0.77 -2.51 8.49
CA THR A 9 -1.91 -2.95 9.32
C THR A 9 -2.29 -4.39 9.03
N LEU A 10 -2.97 -5.03 9.98
CA LEU A 10 -3.51 -6.39 9.82
C LEU A 10 -4.87 -6.44 9.09
N ARG A 11 -5.32 -5.31 8.52
CA ARG A 11 -6.64 -5.22 7.87
C ARG A 11 -6.71 -6.07 6.61
N SER A 12 -7.90 -6.56 6.33
CA SER A 12 -8.21 -7.32 5.11
C SER A 12 -8.35 -6.40 3.89
N LEU A 13 -8.16 -6.92 2.67
CA LEU A 13 -8.34 -6.13 1.43
C LEU A 13 -9.75 -5.51 1.31
N PRO A 14 -10.85 -6.22 1.64
CA PRO A 14 -12.18 -5.62 1.63
C PRO A 14 -12.33 -4.49 2.66
N GLU A 15 -11.76 -4.65 3.85
CA GLU A 15 -11.83 -3.64 4.89
C GLU A 15 -11.05 -2.38 4.54
N ILE A 16 -9.88 -2.55 3.92
CA ILE A 16 -9.11 -1.45 3.33
C ILE A 16 -9.97 -0.77 2.25
N GLY A 17 -10.51 -1.52 1.28
CA GLY A 17 -11.34 -0.97 0.21
C GLY A 17 -12.50 -0.11 0.72
N ARG A 18 -13.23 -0.61 1.73
CA ARG A 18 -14.29 0.14 2.41
C ARG A 18 -13.80 1.47 2.99
N ARG A 19 -12.66 1.49 3.68
CA ARG A 19 -12.06 2.72 4.24
C ARG A 19 -11.53 3.68 3.19
N PHE A 20 -11.19 3.17 2.02
CA PHE A 20 -10.73 3.96 0.88
C PHE A 20 -11.90 4.35 -0.06
N GLY A 21 -13.03 4.76 0.51
CA GLY A 21 -14.19 5.26 -0.25
C GLY A 21 -15.07 4.17 -0.87
N GLY A 22 -15.19 3.00 -0.21
CA GLY A 22 -16.01 1.91 -0.74
C GLY A 22 -15.43 1.21 -1.97
N ARG A 23 -14.11 1.29 -2.19
CA ARG A 23 -13.44 0.63 -3.31
C ARG A 23 -13.53 -0.89 -3.21
N ASP A 24 -13.64 -1.54 -4.36
CA ASP A 24 -13.62 -3.00 -4.43
C ASP A 24 -12.27 -3.56 -3.93
N HIS A 25 -12.32 -4.69 -3.22
CA HIS A 25 -11.13 -5.37 -2.70
C HIS A 25 -10.12 -5.74 -3.79
N THR A 26 -10.58 -6.01 -5.02
CA THR A 26 -9.72 -6.23 -6.19
C THR A 26 -8.97 -4.96 -6.58
N THR A 27 -9.57 -3.77 -6.43
CA THR A 27 -8.87 -2.49 -6.66
C THR A 27 -7.72 -2.32 -5.68
N VAL A 28 -7.94 -2.69 -4.41
CA VAL A 28 -6.88 -2.70 -3.39
C VAL A 28 -5.79 -3.71 -3.76
N LEU A 29 -6.17 -4.92 -4.18
CA LEU A 29 -5.23 -5.95 -4.62
C LEU A 29 -4.36 -5.47 -5.79
N HIS A 30 -4.98 -4.86 -6.81
CA HIS A 30 -4.27 -4.28 -7.95
C HIS A 30 -3.30 -3.19 -7.52
N ALA A 31 -3.73 -2.27 -6.65
CA ALA A 31 -2.86 -1.21 -6.13
C ALA A 31 -1.67 -1.77 -5.32
N VAL A 32 -1.90 -2.80 -4.50
CA VAL A 32 -0.83 -3.45 -3.72
C VAL A 32 0.18 -4.13 -4.63
N ARG A 33 -0.27 -4.90 -5.63
CA ARG A 33 0.61 -5.57 -6.60
C ARG A 33 1.41 -4.56 -7.41
N LYS A 34 0.74 -3.57 -8.00
CA LYS A 34 1.38 -2.54 -8.82
C LYS A 34 2.50 -1.82 -8.07
N ILE A 35 2.23 -1.34 -6.85
CA ILE A 35 3.25 -0.66 -6.05
C ILE A 35 4.36 -1.62 -5.60
N GLY A 36 4.03 -2.89 -5.31
CA GLY A 36 5.02 -3.91 -5.01
C GLY A 36 6.00 -4.14 -6.17
N ASP A 37 5.49 -4.22 -7.40
CA ASP A 37 6.31 -4.41 -8.60
C ASP A 37 7.12 -3.16 -8.94
N GLU A 38 6.52 -1.97 -8.86
CA GLU A 38 7.21 -0.69 -9.09
C GLU A 38 8.34 -0.47 -8.08
N ARG A 39 8.13 -0.81 -6.81
CA ARG A 39 9.17 -0.73 -5.76
C ARG A 39 10.41 -1.55 -6.09
N GLN A 40 10.27 -2.67 -6.80
CA GLN A 40 11.42 -3.50 -7.18
C GLN A 40 12.21 -2.90 -8.36
N ARG A 41 11.57 -2.09 -9.18
CA ARG A 41 12.14 -1.56 -10.43
C ARG A 41 12.59 -0.11 -10.33
N ASP A 42 12.04 0.64 -9.37
CA ASP A 42 12.33 2.04 -9.15
C ASP A 42 12.95 2.25 -7.75
N ALA A 43 14.26 2.53 -7.76
CA ALA A 43 15.03 2.77 -6.54
C ALA A 43 14.64 4.09 -5.83
N GLU A 44 14.18 5.10 -6.57
CA GLU A 44 13.68 6.36 -5.97
C GLU A 44 12.36 6.10 -5.26
N LEU A 45 11.41 5.44 -5.93
CA LEU A 45 10.14 5.04 -5.32
C LEU A 45 10.36 4.18 -4.07
N ASN A 46 11.29 3.21 -4.14
CA ASN A 46 11.62 2.38 -2.98
C ASN A 46 12.14 3.21 -1.81
N ARG A 47 13.02 4.18 -2.05
CA ARG A 47 13.52 5.08 -1.00
C ARG A 47 12.40 5.92 -0.41
N GLN A 48 11.54 6.52 -1.24
CA GLN A 48 10.40 7.32 -0.77
C GLN A 48 9.42 6.50 0.06
N LEU A 49 9.09 5.29 -0.38
CA LEU A 49 8.24 4.35 0.37
C LEU A 49 8.89 3.97 1.70
N HIS A 50 10.20 3.71 1.72
CA HIS A 50 10.92 3.37 2.94
C HIS A 50 10.89 4.51 3.97
N VAL A 51 11.16 5.75 3.54
CA VAL A 51 11.08 6.93 4.44
C VAL A 51 9.67 7.10 5.01
N LEU A 52 8.65 6.93 4.17
CA LEU A 52 7.26 7.03 4.59
C LEU A 52 6.85 5.90 5.55
N GLU A 53 7.35 4.68 5.31
CA GLU A 53 7.15 3.54 6.22
C GLU A 53 7.76 3.80 7.60
N GLN A 54 8.95 4.40 7.68
CA GLN A 54 9.58 4.75 8.97
C GLN A 54 8.78 5.85 9.68
N THR A 55 8.36 6.88 8.94
CA THR A 55 7.61 8.02 9.50
C THR A 55 6.26 7.60 10.08
N LEU A 56 5.62 6.57 9.54
CA LEU A 56 4.33 6.06 10.01
C LEU A 56 4.43 4.99 11.10
N LYS A 57 5.62 4.42 11.32
CA LYS A 57 5.90 3.42 12.36
C LYS A 57 6.46 4.04 13.64
N GLY A 58 7.10 5.21 13.54
CA GLY A 58 7.51 6.04 14.67
C GLY A 58 6.35 6.83 15.25
#